data_AF-T1FX97-F1
#
_entry.id   AF-T1FX97-F1
#
_cell.length_a   1.000
_cell.length_b   1.000
_cell.length_c   1.000
_cell.angle_alpha   90.00
_cell.angle_beta   90.00
_cell.angle_gamma   90.00
#
_symmetry.space_group_name_H-M   'P 1'
#
loop_
_entity.id
_entity.type
_entity.pdbx_description
1 polymer ?
#
loop_
_entity_poly.entity_id
_entity_poly.type
_entity_poly.pdbx_seq_one_letter_code
_entity_poly.pdbx_strand_id
1 'polypeptide(L)'
;MSVVKKRKIDSENCIFKSSWAESYFVVQQADVILRLICQETIAVHKEYNIKRHYCSKHSSKFDSVVGQTRTDRINSMKQEIVAQQSLFKIGNQSAEAATKVSYLIAEAIAKRGKPFSDGELVKNCLEIFTDVVCPTKKSLVENVSLSHLSQ
;
A
#
# COMPACT_ATOMS: atom_id res chain seq x y z
N MET A 1 -7.74 -46.36 19.49
CA MET A 1 -8.23 -45.13 18.81
C MET A 1 -7.04 -44.24 18.52
N SER A 2 -6.63 -44.12 17.26
CA SER A 2 -5.44 -43.36 16.86
C SER A 2 -5.73 -41.86 16.95
N VAL A 3 -5.04 -41.17 17.86
CA VAL A 3 -5.13 -39.72 18.00
C VAL A 3 -4.58 -39.09 16.73
N VAL A 4 -5.47 -38.54 15.90
CA VAL A 4 -5.10 -37.76 14.71
C VAL A 4 -4.44 -36.48 15.21
N LYS A 5 -3.10 -36.46 15.26
CA LYS A 5 -2.32 -35.24 15.51
C LYS A 5 -2.68 -34.22 14.43
N LYS A 6 -3.36 -33.14 14.81
CA LYS A 6 -3.52 -31.95 13.94
C LYS A 6 -2.12 -31.46 13.58
N ARG A 7 -1.79 -31.50 12.28
CA ARG A 7 -0.48 -31.10 11.74
C ARG A 7 -0.30 -29.60 11.93
N LYS A 8 0.85 -29.18 12.49
CA LYS A 8 1.23 -27.76 12.61
C LYS A 8 1.79 -27.27 11.28
N ILE A 9 1.31 -26.10 10.86
CA ILE A 9 1.64 -25.46 9.57
C ILE A 9 3.14 -25.17 9.45
N ASP A 10 3.80 -24.87 10.57
CA ASP A 10 5.21 -24.49 10.67
C ASP A 10 6.19 -25.63 10.33
N SER A 11 5.72 -26.88 10.27
CA SER A 11 6.56 -28.07 10.01
C SER A 11 6.72 -28.41 8.52
N GLU A 12 5.86 -27.87 7.66
CA GLU A 12 5.94 -28.04 6.22
C GLU A 12 6.56 -26.75 5.67
N ASN A 13 7.76 -26.84 5.10
CA ASN A 13 8.53 -25.73 4.54
C ASN A 13 7.77 -25.09 3.34
N CYS A 14 6.69 -24.35 3.64
CA CYS A 14 5.70 -23.81 2.69
C CYS A 14 6.24 -22.55 2.04
N ILE A 15 7.29 -22.73 1.24
CA ILE A 15 7.95 -21.65 0.50
C ILE A 15 7.31 -21.56 -0.89
N PHE A 16 7.04 -20.33 -1.34
CA PHE A 16 6.56 -20.08 -2.69
C PHE A 16 7.58 -20.54 -3.73
N LYS A 17 7.12 -21.24 -4.79
CA LYS A 17 7.97 -21.64 -5.91
C LYS A 17 7.69 -20.74 -7.11
N SER A 18 8.75 -20.18 -7.71
CA SER A 18 8.64 -19.32 -8.90
C SER A 18 7.96 -20.03 -10.08
N SER A 19 8.11 -21.34 -10.21
CA SER A 19 7.44 -22.15 -11.25
C SER A 19 5.92 -22.10 -11.18
N TRP A 20 5.34 -21.79 -10.01
CA TRP A 20 3.90 -21.62 -9.85
C TRP A 20 3.40 -20.37 -10.56
N ALA A 21 4.23 -19.34 -10.73
CA ALA A 21 3.83 -18.11 -11.40
C ALA A 21 3.44 -18.36 -12.85
N GLU A 22 4.27 -19.11 -13.57
CA GLU A 22 3.97 -19.52 -14.94
C GLU A 22 2.88 -20.59 -14.96
N SER A 23 2.92 -21.58 -14.06
CA SER A 23 1.95 -22.68 -14.09
C SER A 23 0.51 -22.22 -13.80
N TYR A 24 0.32 -21.25 -12.90
CA TYR A 24 -0.98 -20.94 -12.32
C TYR A 24 -1.35 -19.45 -12.28
N PHE A 25 -0.56 -18.58 -12.93
CA PHE A 25 -0.76 -17.12 -12.91
C PHE A 25 -0.81 -16.54 -11.49
N VAL A 26 0.21 -16.83 -10.68
CA VAL A 26 0.31 -16.34 -9.30
C VAL A 26 1.61 -15.60 -9.02
N VAL A 27 1.60 -14.72 -8.04
CA VAL A 27 2.80 -14.03 -7.53
C VAL A 27 2.78 -13.99 -6.02
N GLN A 28 3.95 -13.97 -5.40
CA GLN A 28 4.05 -13.71 -3.96
C GLN A 28 4.08 -12.19 -3.74
N GLN A 29 3.19 -11.70 -2.87
CA GLN A 29 3.17 -10.32 -2.40
C GLN A 29 3.22 -10.33 -0.87
N ALA A 30 4.37 -9.92 -0.31
CA ALA A 30 4.68 -10.11 1.10
C ALA A 30 4.51 -11.58 1.53
N ASP A 31 3.63 -11.86 2.50
CA ASP A 31 3.38 -13.20 3.05
C ASP A 31 2.12 -13.87 2.48
N VAL A 32 1.59 -13.36 1.37
CA VAL A 32 0.45 -13.95 0.69
C VAL A 32 0.75 -14.21 -0.78
N ILE A 33 0.04 -15.17 -1.37
CA ILE A 33 0.05 -15.41 -2.81
C ILE A 33 -1.14 -14.70 -3.43
N LEU A 34 -0.88 -13.82 -4.40
CA LEU A 34 -1.88 -13.14 -5.21
C LEU A 34 -2.09 -13.89 -6.53
N ARG A 35 -3.35 -14.12 -6.89
CA ARG A 35 -3.73 -14.67 -8.20
C ARG A 35 -3.91 -13.54 -9.20
N LEU A 36 -3.18 -13.56 -10.31
CA LEU A 36 -3.20 -12.47 -11.30
C LEU A 36 -4.52 -12.38 -12.08
N ILE A 37 -5.24 -13.49 -12.23
CA ILE A 37 -6.47 -13.55 -13.06
C ILE A 37 -7.68 -12.96 -12.34
N CYS A 38 -7.87 -13.28 -11.07
CA CYS A 38 -9.04 -12.89 -10.28
C CYS A 38 -8.72 -11.99 -9.08
N GLN A 39 -7.45 -11.67 -8.85
CA GLN A 39 -6.96 -10.84 -7.74
C GLN A 39 -7.32 -11.33 -6.33
N GLU A 40 -7.75 -12.59 -6.19
CA GLU A 40 -7.92 -13.22 -4.88
C GLU A 40 -6.56 -13.65 -4.27
N THR A 41 -6.48 -13.67 -2.95
CA THR A 41 -5.26 -14.02 -2.21
C THR A 41 -5.33 -15.38 -1.52
N ILE A 42 -4.16 -15.98 -1.26
CA ILE A 42 -4.00 -17.23 -0.51
C ILE A 42 -2.94 -17.00 0.57
N ALA A 43 -3.31 -17.14 1.83
CA ALA A 43 -2.38 -17.02 2.96
C ALA A 43 -1.49 -18.27 3.15
N VAL A 44 -1.94 -19.43 2.67
CA VAL A 44 -1.21 -20.70 2.84
C VAL A 44 -0.52 -21.08 1.54
N HIS A 45 0.81 -21.08 1.55
CA HIS A 45 1.69 -21.41 0.42
C HIS A 45 1.71 -22.92 0.09
N LYS A 46 0.56 -23.46 -0.30
CA LYS A 46 0.40 -24.85 -0.74
C LYS A 46 -0.01 -24.90 -2.21
N GLU A 47 0.79 -25.58 -3.02
CA GLU A 47 0.51 -25.78 -4.45
C GLU A 47 -0.89 -26.35 -4.69
N TYR A 48 -1.36 -27.26 -3.84
CA TYR A 48 -2.73 -27.80 -3.91
C TYR A 48 -3.80 -26.69 -3.91
N ASN A 49 -3.66 -25.68 -3.05
CA ASN A 49 -4.62 -24.57 -2.96
C ASN A 49 -4.60 -23.70 -4.22
N ILE A 50 -3.41 -23.48 -4.78
CA ILE A 50 -3.20 -22.70 -6.01
C ILE A 50 -3.79 -23.46 -7.21
N LYS A 51 -3.36 -24.71 -7.38
CA LYS A 51 -3.76 -25.58 -8.49
C LYS A 51 -5.26 -25.84 -8.50
N ARG A 52 -5.86 -26.17 -7.35
CA ARG A 52 -7.32 -26.42 -7.27
C ARG A 52 -8.12 -25.19 -7.72
N HIS A 53 -7.72 -23.99 -7.30
CA HIS A 53 -8.39 -22.78 -7.73
C HIS A 53 -8.23 -22.56 -9.23
N TYR A 54 -7.00 -22.62 -9.74
CA TYR A 54 -6.72 -22.46 -11.16
C TYR A 54 -7.52 -23.45 -12.02
N CYS A 55 -7.47 -24.74 -11.68
CA CYS A 55 -8.14 -25.80 -12.43
C CYS A 55 -9.68 -25.71 -12.42
N SER A 56 -10.28 -25.08 -11.40
CA SER A 56 -11.75 -24.99 -11.29
C SER A 56 -12.32 -23.69 -11.84
N LYS A 57 -11.53 -22.62 -11.90
CA LYS A 57 -11.99 -21.27 -12.29
C LYS A 57 -11.41 -20.78 -13.61
N HIS A 58 -10.19 -21.18 -13.96
CA HIS A 58 -9.40 -20.49 -14.99
C HIS A 58 -8.80 -21.41 -16.06
N SER A 59 -8.62 -22.71 -15.79
CA SER A 59 -8.03 -23.67 -16.74
C SER A 59 -8.66 -23.64 -18.12
N SER A 60 -10.00 -23.65 -18.20
CA SER A 60 -10.75 -23.66 -19.46
C SER A 60 -10.40 -22.51 -20.41
N LYS A 61 -9.97 -21.37 -19.86
CA LYS A 61 -9.64 -20.16 -20.63
C LYS A 61 -8.13 -19.97 -20.82
N PHE A 62 -7.32 -20.46 -19.89
CA PHE A 62 -5.90 -20.13 -19.82
C PHE A 62 -4.94 -21.29 -20.09
N ASP A 63 -5.43 -22.54 -20.18
CA ASP A 63 -4.59 -23.69 -20.53
C ASP A 63 -4.12 -23.66 -21.98
N SER A 64 -4.88 -23.04 -22.88
CA SER A 64 -4.49 -22.84 -24.28
C SER A 64 -3.40 -21.78 -24.47
N VAL A 65 -3.15 -20.95 -23.46
CA VAL A 65 -2.14 -19.89 -23.51
C VAL A 65 -0.80 -20.47 -23.06
N VAL A 66 0.10 -20.69 -24.02
CA VAL A 66 1.39 -21.36 -23.80
C VAL A 66 2.57 -20.51 -24.33
N GLY A 67 3.78 -20.89 -23.93
CA GLY A 67 5.03 -20.27 -24.41
C GLY A 67 5.11 -18.78 -24.08
N GLN A 68 5.70 -18.00 -24.99
CA GLN A 68 5.98 -16.58 -24.77
C GLN A 68 4.71 -15.77 -24.52
N THR A 69 3.61 -16.07 -25.23
CA THR A 69 2.32 -15.38 -25.03
C THR A 69 1.82 -15.49 -23.59
N ARG A 70 2.10 -16.61 -22.91
CA ARG A 70 1.75 -16.79 -21.50
C ARG A 70 2.57 -15.87 -20.60
N THR A 71 3.88 -15.82 -20.82
CA THR A 71 4.81 -14.95 -20.08
C THR A 71 4.46 -13.48 -20.25
N ASP A 72 4.16 -13.06 -21.48
CA ASP A 72 3.75 -11.69 -21.80
C ASP A 72 2.44 -11.34 -21.09
N ARG A 73 1.48 -12.29 -21.06
CA ARG A 73 0.21 -12.11 -20.36
C ARG A 73 0.40 -11.94 -18.85
N ILE A 74 1.27 -12.75 -18.24
CA ILE A 74 1.63 -12.65 -16.82
C ILE A 74 2.25 -11.28 -16.53
N ASN A 75 3.19 -10.83 -17.36
CA ASN A 75 3.87 -9.54 -17.15
C ASN A 75 2.91 -8.36 -17.32
N SER A 76 2.05 -8.41 -18.33
CA SER A 76 1.00 -7.42 -18.53
C SER A 76 0.06 -7.32 -17.32
N MET A 77 -0.42 -8.45 -16.79
CA MET A 77 -1.27 -8.45 -15.58
C MET A 77 -0.55 -7.89 -14.35
N LYS A 78 0.74 -8.22 -14.16
CA LYS A 78 1.54 -7.64 -13.07
C LYS A 78 1.61 -6.11 -13.17
N GLN A 79 1.88 -5.59 -14.37
CA GLN A 79 1.95 -4.15 -14.60
C GLN A 79 0.60 -3.46 -14.36
N GLU A 80 -0.49 -4.08 -14.81
CA GLU A 80 -1.85 -3.55 -14.59
C GLU A 80 -2.19 -3.48 -13.10
N ILE A 81 -1.87 -4.53 -12.32
CA ILE A 81 -2.09 -4.54 -10.87
C ILE A 81 -1.26 -3.45 -10.18
N VAL A 82 0.01 -3.28 -10.56
CA VAL A 82 0.86 -2.20 -10.00
C VAL A 82 0.28 -0.83 -10.33
N ALA A 83 -0.18 -0.62 -11.56
CA ALA A 83 -0.83 0.63 -11.96
C ALA A 83 -2.10 0.89 -11.13
N GLN A 84 -2.95 -0.13 -10.94
CA GLN A 84 -4.15 -0.03 -10.08
C GLN A 84 -3.78 0.34 -8.63
N GLN A 85 -2.77 -0.32 -8.04
CA GLN A 85 -2.30 -0.04 -6.68
C GLN A 85 -1.74 1.37 -6.53
N SER A 86 -1.09 1.91 -7.56
CA SER A 86 -0.54 3.27 -7.53
C SER A 86 -1.61 4.35 -7.36
N LEU A 87 -2.81 4.15 -7.93
CA LEU A 87 -3.93 5.09 -7.80
C LEU A 87 -4.44 5.18 -6.36
N PHE A 88 -4.58 4.03 -5.68
CA PHE A 88 -4.97 3.99 -4.26
C PHE A 88 -3.91 4.64 -3.37
N LYS A 89 -2.62 4.47 -3.69
CA LYS A 89 -1.53 5.08 -2.93
C LYS A 89 -1.55 6.61 -3.03
N ILE A 90 -1.83 7.18 -4.20
CA ILE A 90 -1.93 8.63 -4.40
C ILE A 90 -3.05 9.22 -3.53
N GLY A 91 -4.23 8.60 -3.54
CA GLY A 91 -5.35 9.05 -2.69
C GLY A 91 -5.02 9.00 -1.20
N ASN A 92 -4.34 7.94 -0.75
CA ASN A 92 -3.99 7.77 0.66
C ASN A 92 -2.89 8.73 1.13
N GLN A 93 -1.92 9.06 0.27
CA GLN A 93 -0.83 10.00 0.61
C GLN A 93 -1.36 11.40 0.95
N SER A 94 -2.35 11.89 0.23
CA SER A 94 -2.97 13.19 0.52
C SER A 94 -3.70 13.19 1.87
N ALA A 95 -4.47 12.13 2.14
CA ALA A 95 -5.18 11.97 3.40
C ALA A 95 -4.23 11.80 4.60
N GLU A 96 -3.14 11.04 4.42
CA GLU A 96 -2.09 10.85 5.42
C GLU A 96 -1.38 12.17 5.73
N ALA A 97 -0.99 12.93 4.70
CA ALA A 97 -0.38 14.24 4.86
C ALA A 97 -1.30 15.21 5.61
N ALA A 98 -2.57 15.29 5.24
CA ALA A 98 -3.56 16.14 5.92
C ALA A 98 -3.74 15.75 7.40
N THR A 99 -3.82 14.46 7.70
CA THR A 99 -3.93 13.95 9.06
C THR A 99 -2.69 14.30 9.88
N LYS A 100 -1.49 14.08 9.32
CA LYS A 100 -0.22 14.41 9.96
C LYS A 100 -0.09 15.90 10.27
N VAL A 101 -0.41 16.77 9.30
CA VAL A 101 -0.38 18.22 9.51
C VAL A 101 -1.38 18.65 10.58
N SER A 102 -2.61 18.14 10.53
CA SER A 102 -3.64 18.48 11.51
C SER A 102 -3.19 18.13 12.93
N TYR A 103 -2.58 16.96 13.11
CA TYR A 103 -2.01 16.54 14.38
C TYR A 103 -0.89 17.46 14.87
N LEU A 104 0.08 17.78 14.00
CA LEU A 104 1.21 18.63 14.36
C LEU A 104 0.77 20.07 14.70
N ILE A 105 -0.17 20.62 13.94
CA ILE A 105 -0.75 21.94 14.21
C ILE A 105 -1.50 21.93 15.55
N ALA A 106 -2.34 20.91 15.80
CA ALA A 106 -3.05 20.78 17.06
C ALA A 106 -2.09 20.67 18.26
N GLU A 107 -1.01 19.92 18.12
CA GLU A 107 0.06 19.82 19.12
C GLU A 107 0.73 21.17 19.37
N ALA A 108 1.06 21.92 18.32
CA ALA A 108 1.67 23.25 18.43
C ALA A 108 0.75 24.26 19.12
N ILE A 109 -0.55 24.24 18.81
CA ILE A 109 -1.57 25.06 19.46
C ILE A 109 -1.65 24.71 20.96
N ALA A 110 -1.76 23.42 21.28
CA ALA A 110 -1.86 22.95 22.66
C ALA A 110 -0.63 23.30 23.50
N LYS A 111 0.58 23.22 22.93
CA LYS A 111 1.84 23.55 23.62
C LYS A 111 2.02 25.05 23.85
N ARG A 112 1.60 25.90 22.92
CA ARG A 112 1.81 27.36 23.01
C ARG A 112 0.78 28.07 23.88
N GLY A 113 -0.47 27.59 23.92
CA GLY A 113 -1.52 28.19 24.75
C GLY A 113 -1.86 29.65 24.40
N LYS A 114 -1.53 30.10 23.19
CA LYS A 114 -1.75 31.47 22.70
C LYS A 114 -3.09 31.59 21.96
N PRO A 115 -3.70 32.78 21.91
CA PRO A 115 -4.90 33.00 21.10
C PRO A 115 -4.60 32.85 19.60
N PHE A 116 -5.61 32.49 18.81
CA PHE A 116 -5.48 32.35 17.36
C PHE A 116 -5.15 33.66 16.61
N SER A 117 -5.24 34.80 17.29
CA SER A 117 -4.80 36.11 16.79
C SER A 117 -3.28 36.33 16.88
N ASP A 118 -2.54 35.46 17.58
CA ASP A 118 -1.08 35.56 17.68
C ASP A 118 -0.45 35.22 16.32
N GLY A 119 0.11 36.23 15.65
CA GLY A 119 0.73 36.08 14.34
C GLY A 119 1.87 35.05 14.34
N GLU A 120 2.63 34.91 15.42
CA GLU A 120 3.72 33.94 15.51
C GLU A 120 3.21 32.48 15.58
N LEU A 121 2.09 32.24 16.26
CA LEU A 121 1.38 30.97 16.23
C LEU A 121 0.88 30.64 14.82
N VAL A 122 0.26 31.61 14.14
CA VAL A 122 -0.22 31.43 12.75
C VAL A 122 0.94 31.12 11.81
N LYS A 123 2.08 31.83 11.94
CA LYS A 123 3.28 31.58 11.14
C LYS A 123 3.82 30.17 11.34
N ASN A 124 3.96 29.73 12.59
CA ASN A 124 4.42 28.38 12.91
C ASN A 124 3.50 27.29 12.31
N CYS A 125 2.17 27.48 12.37
CA CYS A 125 1.23 26.54 11.75
C CYS A 125 1.41 26.44 10.23
N LEU A 126 1.69 27.57 9.55
CA LEU A 126 1.97 27.60 8.11
C LEU A 126 3.31 26.92 7.77
N GLU A 127 4.32 27.09 8.61
CA GLU A 127 5.62 26.41 8.47
C GLU A 127 5.47 24.89 8.60
N ILE A 128 4.73 24.42 9.62
CA ILE A 128 4.41 23.00 9.82
C ILE A 128 3.68 22.42 8.59
N PHE A 129 2.67 23.13 8.07
CA PHE A 129 1.96 22.71 6.87
C PHE A 129 2.92 22.59 5.67
N THR A 130 3.77 23.58 5.47
CA THR A 130 4.67 23.66 4.32
C THR A 130 5.75 22.60 4.37
N ASP A 131 6.31 22.32 5.56
CA ASP A 131 7.31 21.26 5.76
C ASP A 131 6.78 19.85 5.46
N VAL A 132 5.47 19.62 5.59
CA VAL A 132 4.87 18.31 5.32
C VAL A 132 4.31 18.20 3.91
N VAL A 133 3.66 19.25 3.39
CA VAL A 133 2.90 19.18 2.13
C VAL A 133 3.71 19.68 0.93
N CYS A 134 4.46 20.78 1.10
CA CYS A 134 5.18 21.44 0.00
C CYS A 134 6.52 22.04 0.47
N PRO A 135 7.54 21.22 0.82
CA PRO A 135 8.80 21.73 1.38
C PRO A 135 9.52 22.74 0.47
N THR A 136 9.30 22.62 -0.84
CA THR A 136 9.85 23.53 -1.86
C THR A 136 9.35 24.97 -1.75
N LYS A 137 8.25 25.21 -1.03
CA LYS A 137 7.64 26.53 -0.85
C LYS A 137 7.94 27.14 0.53
N LYS A 138 8.81 26.53 1.33
CA LYS A 138 9.14 26.98 2.68
C LYS A 138 9.60 28.44 2.75
N SER A 139 10.49 28.84 1.83
CA SER A 139 10.99 30.21 1.76
C SER A 139 9.90 31.26 1.51
N LEU A 140 8.76 30.89 0.91
CA LEU A 140 7.64 31.83 0.76
C LEU A 140 6.98 32.11 2.10
N VAL A 141 6.80 31.08 2.95
CA VAL A 141 6.18 31.22 4.27
C VAL A 141 7.10 31.96 5.24
N GLU A 142 8.41 31.72 5.19
CA GLU A 142 9.39 32.45 6.01
C GLU A 142 9.34 33.97 5.77
N ASN A 143 9.09 34.37 4.51
CA ASN A 143 8.99 35.77 4.10
C ASN A 143 7.63 36.41 4.38
N VAL A 144 6.62 35.64 4.83
CA VAL A 144 5.34 36.22 5.26
C VAL A 144 5.56 36.99 6.56
N SER A 145 5.31 38.30 6.49
CA SER A 145 5.28 39.18 7.65
C SER A 145 3.87 39.23 8.21
N LEU A 146 3.67 38.63 9.39
CA LEU A 146 2.44 38.77 10.16
C LEU A 146 2.69 39.90 11.14
N SER A 147 2.46 41.14 10.69
CA SER A 147 2.61 42.34 11.51
C SER A 147 1.83 42.21 12.81
N HIS A 148 2.46 42.57 13.93
CA HIS A 148 1.82 42.66 15.24
C HIS A 148 0.53 43.49 15.12
N LEU A 149 -0.64 42.87 15.31
CA LEU A 149 -1.79 43.63 15.78
C LEU A 149 -1.48 43.99 17.24
N SER A 150 -0.69 45.05 17.42
CA SER A 150 -0.65 45.78 18.68
C SER A 150 -1.98 46.53 18.79
N GLN A 151 -2.95 45.95 19.48
CA GLN A 151 -4.01 46.71 20.13
C GLN A 151 -3.67 46.84 21.61
#